data_AF-K1TIM6-F1
#
_entry.id   AF-K1TIM6-F1
#
_cell.length_a   1.000
_cell.length_b   1.000
_cell.length_c   1.000
_cell.angle_alpha   90.00
_cell.angle_beta   90.00
_cell.angle_gamma   90.00
#
_symmetry.space_group_name_H-M   'P 1'
#
loop_
_entity.id
_entity.type
_entity.pdbx_description
1 polymer ?
#
loop_
_entity_poly.entity_id
_entity_poly.type
_entity_poly.pdbx_seq_one_letter_code
_entity_poly.pdbx_strand_id
1 'polypeptide(L)'
;MVGGQGAKFYREGMSMQYAGGIVKKVWAAARQAGFGSYFPKSDGGMITDDHIPVNEKAKIPTVDVIAYYPDCQQSSFGPTWHTVSDDMAHLDKNVLKAVGQTMIQVLYTEE
;
A
#
# COMPACT_ATOMS: atom_id res chain seq x y z
N MET A 1 0.49 0.99 -6.78
CA MET A 1 0.07 -0.24 -7.51
C MET A 1 -0.71 -1.17 -6.59
N VAL A 2 -2.03 -1.31 -6.76
CA VAL A 2 -2.94 -1.93 -5.76
C VAL A 2 -3.83 -3.06 -6.30
N GLY A 3 -3.54 -3.58 -7.49
CA GLY A 3 -4.36 -4.61 -8.13
C GLY A 3 -3.63 -5.90 -8.50
N GLY A 4 -2.30 -5.92 -8.41
CA GLY A 4 -1.49 -7.04 -8.87
C GLY A 4 -1.67 -8.31 -8.04
N GLN A 5 -1.67 -9.47 -8.70
CA GLN A 5 -1.74 -10.78 -8.07
C GLN A 5 -0.63 -10.97 -7.02
N GLY A 6 -1.01 -11.46 -5.84
CA GLY A 6 -0.07 -11.73 -4.74
C GLY A 6 0.46 -10.48 -4.04
N ALA A 7 -0.02 -9.28 -4.39
CA ALA A 7 0.41 -8.04 -3.76
C ALA A 7 0.16 -8.05 -2.24
N LYS A 8 1.17 -7.56 -1.51
CA LYS A 8 1.08 -7.20 -0.10
C LYS A 8 1.53 -5.75 0.06
N PHE A 9 0.95 -5.08 1.03
CA PHE A 9 1.16 -3.68 1.32
C PHE A 9 1.90 -3.60 2.65
N TYR A 10 3.23 -3.50 2.57
CA TYR A 10 4.09 -3.30 3.73
C TYR A 10 4.07 -1.83 4.12
N ARG A 11 4.46 -1.50 5.35
CA ARG A 11 4.53 -0.10 5.78
C ARG A 11 5.69 0.56 5.05
N GLU A 12 5.37 1.42 4.09
CA GLU A 12 6.35 2.14 3.28
C GLU A 12 7.12 3.13 4.17
N GLY A 13 8.43 3.23 3.96
CA GLY A 13 9.33 3.90 4.89
C GLY A 13 9.17 5.42 4.95
N MET A 14 8.91 6.10 3.84
CA MET A 14 8.65 7.54 3.80
C MET A 14 7.30 7.89 4.44
N SER A 15 6.31 7.03 4.27
CA SER A 15 5.00 7.07 4.93
C SER A 15 5.15 6.88 6.45
N MET A 16 6.01 5.96 6.89
CA MET A 16 6.33 5.79 8.31
C MET A 16 7.05 7.00 8.89
N GLN A 17 7.98 7.60 8.13
CA GLN A 17 8.74 8.79 8.53
C GLN A 17 7.83 10.02 8.68
N TYR A 18 6.95 10.30 7.72
CA TYR A 18 6.16 11.54 7.70
C TYR A 18 4.75 11.39 8.26
N ALA A 19 4.15 10.20 8.18
CA ALA A 19 2.73 9.96 8.44
C ALA A 19 2.48 8.67 9.25
N GLY A 20 3.39 8.30 10.16
CA GLY A 20 3.30 7.05 10.94
C GLY A 20 2.01 6.90 11.76
N GLY A 21 1.34 7.99 12.14
CA GLY A 21 -0.01 7.97 12.71
C GLY A 21 -1.06 7.44 11.73
N ILE A 22 -1.06 7.96 10.49
CA ILE A 22 -1.97 7.53 9.43
C ILE A 22 -1.70 6.07 9.02
N VAL A 23 -0.42 5.65 8.96
CA VAL A 23 -0.08 4.24 8.69
C VAL A 23 -0.72 3.31 9.73
N LYS A 24 -0.65 3.66 11.02
CA LYS A 24 -1.29 2.87 12.08
C LYS A 24 -2.81 2.78 11.89
N LYS A 25 -3.47 3.88 11.52
CA LYS A 25 -4.93 3.90 11.26
C LYS A 25 -5.29 2.98 10.10
N VAL A 26 -4.62 3.13 8.96
CA VAL A 26 -4.88 2.32 7.75
C VAL A 26 -4.70 0.82 8.02
N TRP A 27 -3.62 0.42 8.70
CA TRP A 27 -3.37 -1.00 9.01
C TRP A 27 -4.29 -1.56 10.09
N ALA A 28 -4.78 -0.73 11.01
CA ALA A 28 -5.81 -1.13 11.97
C ALA A 28 -7.15 -1.36 11.26
N ALA A 29 -7.55 -0.44 10.38
CA ALA A 29 -8.75 -0.57 9.55
C ALA A 29 -8.70 -1.81 8.65
N ALA A 30 -7.55 -2.10 8.03
CA ALA A 30 -7.37 -3.32 7.25
C ALA A 30 -7.67 -4.59 8.06
N ARG A 31 -7.20 -4.64 9.31
CA ARG A 31 -7.44 -5.77 10.21
C ARG A 31 -8.89 -5.87 10.63
N GLN A 32 -9.52 -4.74 10.97
CA GLN A 32 -10.93 -4.69 11.32
C GLN A 32 -11.82 -5.15 10.16
N ALA A 33 -11.47 -4.78 8.93
CA ALA A 33 -12.17 -5.18 7.72
C ALA A 33 -11.85 -6.62 7.26
N GLY A 34 -10.98 -7.36 7.97
CA GLY A 34 -10.63 -8.75 7.64
C GLY A 34 -9.51 -8.92 6.59
N PHE A 35 -8.83 -7.85 6.20
CA PHE A 35 -7.77 -7.83 5.17
C PHE A 35 -6.35 -7.73 5.73
N GLY A 36 -6.14 -8.04 7.00
CA GLY A 36 -4.84 -7.95 7.66
C GLY A 36 -3.73 -8.82 7.03
N SER A 37 -4.06 -9.82 6.22
CA SER A 37 -3.10 -10.64 5.46
C SER A 37 -2.50 -9.88 4.26
N TYR A 38 -3.24 -8.95 3.66
CA TYR A 38 -2.75 -8.06 2.59
C TYR A 38 -1.92 -6.91 3.16
N PHE A 39 -2.17 -6.52 4.42
CA PHE A 39 -1.51 -5.40 5.11
C PHE A 39 -0.66 -5.91 6.30
N PRO A 40 0.51 -6.54 6.06
CA PRO A 40 1.40 -7.02 7.13
C PRO A 40 1.91 -5.87 8.00
N LYS A 41 2.14 -6.14 9.29
CA LYS A 41 2.75 -5.19 10.26
C LYS A 41 4.27 -5.06 10.10
N SER A 42 4.80 -5.45 8.95
CA SER A 42 6.23 -5.42 8.65
C SER A 42 6.55 -4.18 7.82
N ASP A 43 7.75 -3.65 7.98
CA ASP A 43 8.24 -2.52 7.20
C ASP A 43 8.70 -2.99 5.81
N GLY A 44 8.45 -2.14 4.81
CA GLY A 44 8.84 -2.35 3.43
C GLY A 44 10.02 -1.46 3.02
N GLY A 45 10.14 -1.20 1.72
CA GLY A 45 11.12 -0.25 1.19
C GLY A 45 10.79 1.21 1.50
N MET A 46 11.78 2.08 1.28
CA MET A 46 11.59 3.54 1.15
C MET A 46 11.46 3.86 -0.33
N ILE A 47 10.28 4.34 -0.74
CA ILE A 47 9.92 4.51 -2.15
C ILE A 47 9.70 5.99 -2.42
N THR A 48 10.40 6.51 -3.44
CA THR A 48 10.13 7.83 -3.98
C THR A 48 8.83 7.78 -4.77
N ASP A 49 7.77 8.37 -4.22
CA ASP A 49 6.45 8.46 -4.84
C ASP A 49 5.81 9.83 -4.53
N ASP A 50 4.64 10.09 -5.10
CA ASP A 50 3.91 11.36 -5.04
C ASP A 50 3.61 11.84 -3.62
N HIS A 51 3.50 10.90 -2.66
CA HIS A 51 3.24 11.25 -1.27
C HIS A 51 4.39 12.06 -0.64
N ILE A 52 5.63 11.96 -1.15
CA ILE A 52 6.78 12.71 -0.60
C ILE A 52 6.60 14.23 -0.76
N PRO A 53 6.43 14.78 -1.98
CA PRO A 53 6.22 16.23 -2.11
C PRO A 53 4.95 16.71 -1.41
N VAL A 54 3.91 15.88 -1.28
CA VAL A 54 2.71 16.23 -0.49
C VAL A 54 3.06 16.38 1.00
N ASN A 55 3.83 15.45 1.58
CA ASN A 55 4.30 15.56 2.96
C ASN A 55 5.28 16.75 3.15
N GLU A 56 6.24 16.91 2.25
CA GLU A 56 7.33 17.88 2.42
C GLU A 56 6.93 19.32 2.08
N LYS A 57 6.12 19.52 1.03
CA LYS A 57 5.77 20.85 0.52
C LYS A 57 4.38 21.28 0.99
N ALA A 58 3.38 20.43 0.83
CA ALA A 58 2.01 20.75 1.25
C ALA A 58 1.79 20.55 2.76
N LYS A 59 2.69 19.85 3.45
CA LYS A 59 2.62 19.57 4.89
C LYS A 59 1.36 18.79 5.30
N ILE A 60 0.89 17.93 4.40
CA ILE A 60 -0.26 17.05 4.66
C ILE A 60 0.28 15.63 4.91
N PRO A 61 0.08 15.05 6.11
CA PRO A 61 0.46 13.68 6.40
C PRO A 61 -0.19 12.71 5.41
N THR A 62 0.60 12.16 4.50
CA THR A 62 0.14 11.31 3.40
C THR A 62 0.91 10.01 3.42
N VAL A 63 0.19 8.90 3.24
CA VAL A 63 0.78 7.56 3.17
C VAL A 63 0.66 7.02 1.76
N ASP A 64 1.54 6.09 1.41
CA ASP A 64 1.46 5.32 0.20
C ASP A 64 1.07 3.86 0.50
N VAL A 65 0.03 3.39 -0.20
CA VAL A 65 -0.39 1.99 -0.22
C VAL A 65 0.10 1.40 -1.53
N ILE A 66 1.30 0.87 -1.50
CA ILE A 66 2.02 0.34 -2.66
C ILE A 66 2.41 -1.12 -2.47
N ALA A 67 2.27 -1.91 -3.54
CA ALA A 67 2.67 -3.31 -3.51
C ALA A 67 4.18 -3.44 -3.30
N TYR A 68 4.55 -4.32 -2.37
CA TYR A 68 5.93 -4.65 -2.07
C TYR A 68 6.11 -6.17 -2.05
N TYR A 69 7.00 -6.68 -2.89
CA TYR A 69 7.30 -8.09 -3.08
C TYR A 69 8.73 -8.36 -2.60
N PRO A 70 8.93 -8.66 -1.29
CA PRO A 70 10.27 -8.80 -0.72
C PRO A 70 11.09 -9.95 -1.35
N ASP A 71 10.40 -10.98 -1.85
CA ASP A 71 11.01 -12.20 -2.37
C ASP A 71 11.04 -12.24 -3.91
N CYS A 72 10.62 -11.16 -4.60
CA CYS A 72 10.67 -11.09 -6.05
C CYS A 72 12.06 -10.64 -6.52
N GLN A 73 12.78 -11.55 -7.17
CA GLN A 73 14.17 -11.31 -7.61
C GLN A 73 14.29 -10.18 -8.65
N GLN A 74 13.27 -9.98 -9.47
CA GLN A 74 13.27 -9.00 -10.54
C GLN A 74 13.11 -7.57 -10.02
N SER A 75 12.21 -7.38 -9.06
CA SER A 75 11.87 -6.06 -8.53
C SER A 75 11.04 -6.16 -7.25
N SER A 76 11.30 -5.28 -6.29
CA SER A 76 10.44 -5.13 -5.11
C SER A 76 9.03 -4.64 -5.44
N PHE A 77 8.79 -4.14 -6.66
CA PHE A 77 7.46 -3.77 -7.16
C PHE A 77 6.69 -4.94 -7.80
N GLY A 78 7.31 -6.11 -7.88
CA GLY A 78 6.73 -7.31 -8.48
C GLY A 78 7.16 -7.51 -9.93
N PRO A 79 6.81 -8.66 -10.52
CA PRO A 79 7.36 -9.10 -11.80
C PRO A 79 6.81 -8.34 -13.01
N THR A 80 5.69 -7.62 -12.87
CA THR A 80 5.03 -6.91 -13.98
C THR A 80 5.43 -5.44 -14.08
N TRP A 81 5.98 -4.85 -13.02
CA TRP A 81 6.27 -3.41 -12.95
C TRP A 81 7.17 -2.95 -14.10
N HIS A 82 6.71 -1.92 -14.82
CA HIS A 82 7.39 -1.35 -16.00
C HIS A 82 7.69 -2.38 -17.11
N THR A 83 6.81 -3.36 -17.28
CA THR A 83 6.88 -4.35 -18.37
C THR A 83 5.63 -4.30 -19.23
N VAL A 84 5.67 -4.95 -20.38
CA VAL A 84 4.47 -5.18 -21.22
C VAL A 84 3.47 -6.14 -20.58
N SER A 85 3.84 -6.82 -19.49
CA SER A 85 2.98 -7.72 -18.74
C SER A 85 2.19 -7.01 -17.63
N ASP A 86 2.32 -5.68 -17.48
CA ASP A 86 1.40 -4.90 -16.64
C ASP A 86 0.07 -4.70 -17.36
N ASP A 87 -0.71 -5.78 -17.43
CA ASP A 87 -1.96 -5.85 -18.16
C ASP A 87 -3.09 -6.46 -17.29
N MET A 88 -4.29 -6.57 -17.89
CA MET A 88 -5.47 -7.08 -17.19
C MET A 88 -5.34 -8.53 -16.71
N ALA A 89 -4.45 -9.33 -17.30
CA ALA A 89 -4.30 -10.74 -16.94
C ALA A 89 -3.64 -10.93 -15.56
N HIS A 90 -2.91 -9.91 -15.09
CA HIS A 90 -2.16 -9.94 -13.83
C HIS A 90 -2.87 -9.20 -12.69
N LEU A 91 -4.10 -8.75 -12.91
CA LEU A 91 -4.94 -8.18 -11.87
C LEU A 91 -5.67 -9.27 -11.06
N ASP A 92 -5.89 -8.99 -9.78
CA ASP A 92 -6.71 -9.79 -8.87
C ASP A 92 -7.76 -8.90 -8.19
N LYS A 93 -9.04 -9.21 -8.43
CA LYS A 93 -10.19 -8.52 -7.83
C LYS A 93 -10.19 -8.58 -6.31
N ASN A 94 -9.59 -9.60 -5.71
CA ASN A 94 -9.52 -9.73 -4.26
C ASN A 94 -8.53 -8.74 -3.65
N VAL A 95 -7.42 -8.47 -4.35
CA VAL A 95 -6.45 -7.43 -3.96
C VAL A 95 -7.10 -6.05 -4.05
N LEU A 96 -7.82 -5.78 -5.15
CA LEU A 96 -8.59 -4.54 -5.30
C LEU A 96 -9.64 -4.38 -4.19
N LYS A 97 -10.37 -5.45 -3.87
CA LYS A 97 -11.36 -5.45 -2.78
C LYS A 97 -10.71 -5.20 -1.42
N ALA A 98 -9.55 -5.81 -1.14
CA ALA A 98 -8.84 -5.65 0.12
C ALA A 98 -8.42 -4.20 0.34
N VAL A 99 -7.82 -3.56 -0.67
CA VAL A 99 -7.41 -2.16 -0.59
C VAL A 99 -8.61 -1.23 -0.53
N GLY A 100 -9.57 -1.38 -1.45
CA GLY A 100 -10.75 -0.53 -1.50
C GLY A 100 -11.58 -0.59 -0.23
N GLN A 101 -11.83 -1.79 0.31
CA GLN A 101 -12.59 -1.95 1.55
C GLN A 101 -11.82 -1.41 2.76
N THR A 102 -10.49 -1.54 2.79
CA THR A 102 -9.66 -0.94 3.84
C THR A 102 -9.78 0.59 3.82
N MET A 103 -9.72 1.22 2.65
CA MET A 103 -9.89 2.68 2.53
C MET A 103 -11.30 3.13 2.95
N ILE A 104 -12.34 2.40 2.54
CA ILE A 104 -13.71 2.66 3.01
C ILE A 104 -13.79 2.54 4.53
N GLN A 105 -13.18 1.50 5.11
CA GLN A 105 -13.16 1.31 6.56
C GLN A 105 -12.51 2.49 7.26
N VAL A 106 -11.33 2.95 6.80
CA VAL A 106 -10.67 4.15 7.34
C VAL A 106 -11.63 5.33 7.29
N LEU A 107 -12.09 5.71 6.09
CA LEU A 107 -12.88 6.94 5.88
C LEU A 107 -14.18 6.97 6.68
N TYR A 108 -14.83 5.84 6.89
CA TYR A 108 -16.11 5.75 7.61
C TYR A 108 -15.96 5.46 9.11
N THR A 109 -14.74 5.26 9.61
CA THR A 109 -14.46 5.14 11.05
C THR A 109 -13.41 6.14 11.53
N GLU A 110 -13.10 7.17 10.75
CA GLU A 110 -12.33 8.31 11.25
C GLU A 110 -13.15 9.08 12.29
N GLU A 111 -12.51 9.42 13.40
CA GLU A 111 -13.01 10.28 14.49
C GLU A 111 -12.28 11.64 14.47
#